data_AF-A0AAQ4DSP6-F1
#
_entry.id   AF-A0AAQ4DSP6-F1
#
_cell.length_a   1.000
_cell.length_b   1.000
_cell.length_c   1.000
_cell.angle_alpha   90.00
_cell.angle_beta   90.00
_cell.angle_gamma   90.00
#
_symmetry.space_group_name_H-M   'P 1'
#
loop_
_entity.id
_entity.type
_entity.pdbx_description
1 polymer ?
#
loop_
_entity_poly.entity_id
_entity_poly.type
_entity_poly.pdbx_seq_one_letter_code
_entity_poly.pdbx_strand_id
1 'polypeptide(L)'
;MRRLALTVLVLSAVLCRAAPAPRRPANPASARAARHQEFVWREAACRVPQPRVQCLKELQPNDTRKFVPHCTILHRCAPDTGCCAAEEQHCQVKTVQAVQLPFLVLHLDTGGGPSRYEPVTLVFDNHTECECRLRNEPIR
;
A
#
# COMPACT_ATOMS: atom_id res chain seq x y z
N MET A 1 -75.94 3.03 8.75
CA MET A 1 -75.02 2.51 7.71
C MET A 1 -73.59 2.85 8.12
N ARG A 2 -72.74 1.86 8.43
CA ARG A 2 -71.27 1.97 8.41
C ARG A 2 -70.69 0.56 8.50
N ARG A 3 -70.25 0.01 7.36
CA ARG A 3 -69.56 -1.28 7.29
C ARG A 3 -68.09 -1.01 7.61
N LEU A 4 -67.56 -1.55 8.71
CA LEU A 4 -66.12 -1.59 8.93
C LEU A 4 -65.54 -2.67 8.00
N ALA A 5 -64.78 -2.24 7.00
CA ALA A 5 -63.97 -3.14 6.17
C ALA A 5 -62.66 -3.42 6.92
N LEU A 6 -62.48 -4.67 7.35
CA LEU A 6 -61.25 -5.16 7.96
C LEU A 6 -60.29 -5.55 6.84
N THR A 7 -59.37 -4.66 6.47
CA THR A 7 -58.31 -4.95 5.50
C THR A 7 -57.20 -5.76 6.19
N VAL A 8 -57.15 -7.06 5.91
CA VAL A 8 -56.06 -7.94 6.35
C VAL A 8 -54.86 -7.68 5.44
N LEU A 9 -53.87 -6.93 5.94
CA LEU A 9 -52.55 -6.82 5.32
C LEU A 9 -51.80 -8.13 5.58
N VAL A 10 -51.78 -9.02 4.59
CA VAL A 10 -50.97 -10.24 4.62
C VAL A 10 -49.52 -9.83 4.38
N LEU A 11 -48.75 -9.67 5.46
CA LEU A 11 -47.30 -9.54 5.43
C LEU A 11 -46.70 -10.90 5.02
N SER A 12 -46.49 -11.09 3.72
CA SER A 12 -45.73 -12.23 3.22
C SER A 12 -44.27 -12.09 3.65
N ALA A 13 -43.90 -12.78 4.74
CA ALA A 13 -42.52 -12.96 5.15
C ALA A 13 -41.81 -13.82 4.10
N VAL A 14 -41.24 -13.17 3.08
CA VAL A 14 -40.33 -13.82 2.14
C VAL A 14 -39.07 -14.18 2.94
N LEU A 15 -38.97 -15.45 3.32
CA LEU A 15 -37.73 -16.03 3.85
C LEU A 15 -36.70 -16.00 2.73
N CYS A 16 -35.86 -14.95 2.70
CA CYS A 16 -34.60 -15.01 1.97
C CYS A 16 -33.78 -16.18 2.53
N ARG A 17 -33.79 -17.32 1.82
CA ARG A 17 -32.87 -18.42 2.09
C ARG A 17 -31.46 -17.91 1.81
N ALA A 18 -30.69 -17.61 2.86
CA ALA A 18 -29.26 -17.39 2.73
C ALA A 18 -28.65 -18.64 2.09
N ALA A 19 -27.97 -18.47 0.96
CA ALA A 19 -27.25 -19.58 0.33
C ALA A 19 -26.18 -20.08 1.32
N PRO A 20 -26.02 -21.40 1.49
CA PRO A 20 -24.96 -21.93 2.34
C PRO A 20 -23.60 -21.51 1.79
N ALA A 21 -22.73 -21.02 2.67
CA ALA A 21 -21.37 -20.65 2.30
C ALA A 21 -20.63 -21.85 1.66
N PRO A 22 -19.79 -21.63 0.64
CA PRO A 22 -19.00 -22.70 0.05
C PRO A 22 -18.17 -23.40 1.12
N ARG A 23 -18.27 -24.74 1.19
CA ARG A 23 -17.47 -25.55 2.12
C ARG A 23 -16.13 -25.89 1.49
N ARG A 24 -15.05 -25.75 2.26
CA ARG A 24 -13.72 -26.22 1.84
C ARG A 24 -13.71 -27.75 1.80
N PRO A 25 -13.19 -28.39 0.73
CA PRO A 25 -13.05 -29.85 0.69
C PRO A 25 -12.16 -30.34 1.83
N ALA A 26 -12.55 -31.41 2.52
CA ALA A 26 -11.75 -32.00 3.60
C ALA A 26 -10.65 -32.92 3.03
N ASN A 27 -9.56 -32.33 2.54
CA ASN A 27 -8.41 -33.06 2.03
C ASN A 27 -7.07 -32.37 2.38
N PRO A 28 -5.92 -33.08 2.27
CA PRO A 28 -4.61 -32.50 2.61
C PRO A 28 -4.23 -31.26 1.80
N ALA A 29 -4.68 -31.15 0.55
CA ALA A 29 -4.40 -29.98 -0.29
C ALA A 29 -5.10 -28.74 0.24
N SER A 30 -6.37 -28.85 0.64
CA SER A 30 -7.13 -27.77 1.29
C SER A 30 -6.48 -27.33 2.60
N ALA A 31 -5.94 -28.27 3.38
CA ALA A 31 -5.23 -27.95 4.62
C ALA A 31 -3.92 -27.17 4.35
N ARG A 32 -3.17 -27.55 3.31
CA ARG A 32 -1.98 -26.78 2.87
C ARG A 32 -2.35 -25.38 2.39
N ALA A 33 -3.41 -25.25 1.58
CA ALA A 33 -3.89 -23.95 1.10
C ALA A 33 -4.32 -23.05 2.26
N ALA A 34 -5.04 -23.58 3.26
CA ALA A 34 -5.44 -22.84 4.44
C ALA A 34 -4.24 -22.34 5.25
N ARG A 35 -3.21 -23.18 5.44
CA ARG A 35 -1.96 -22.76 6.11
C ARG A 35 -1.22 -21.67 5.35
N HIS A 36 -1.15 -21.77 4.02
CA HIS A 36 -0.51 -20.74 3.21
C HIS A 36 -1.29 -19.43 3.28
N GLN A 37 -2.63 -19.48 3.20
CA GLN A 37 -3.49 -18.32 3.39
C GLN A 37 -3.23 -17.65 4.75
N GLU A 38 -3.19 -18.42 5.84
CA GLU A 38 -2.90 -17.90 7.18
C GLU A 38 -1.51 -17.25 7.26
N PHE A 39 -0.50 -17.88 6.66
CA PHE A 39 0.84 -17.32 6.57
C PHE A 39 0.84 -15.96 5.84
N VAL A 40 0.17 -15.85 4.69
CA VAL A 40 0.07 -14.60 3.93
C VAL A 40 -0.62 -13.52 4.75
N TRP A 41 -1.73 -13.83 5.42
CA TRP A 41 -2.43 -12.84 6.26
C TRP A 41 -1.61 -12.40 7.47
N ARG A 42 -0.77 -13.27 8.01
CA ARG A 42 0.05 -12.95 9.18
C ARG A 42 1.30 -12.15 8.80
N GLU A 43 2.01 -12.57 7.75
CA GLU A 43 3.32 -12.00 7.41
C GLU A 43 3.26 -10.89 6.35
N ALA A 44 2.23 -10.91 5.50
CA ALA A 44 2.14 -10.05 4.32
C ALA A 44 0.84 -9.23 4.29
N ALA A 45 0.23 -8.93 5.43
CA ALA A 45 -0.89 -7.98 5.46
C ALA A 45 -0.40 -6.57 5.06
N CYS A 46 -1.20 -5.85 4.27
CA CYS A 46 -0.92 -4.46 3.93
C CYS A 46 -1.01 -3.56 5.17
N ARG A 47 0.14 -3.34 5.82
CA ARG A 47 0.24 -2.52 7.04
C ARG A 47 1.62 -1.89 7.20
N VAL A 48 2.68 -2.68 7.05
CA VAL A 48 4.06 -2.25 7.33
C VAL A 48 4.76 -1.87 6.03
N PRO A 49 5.18 -0.61 5.86
CA PRO A 49 5.98 -0.18 4.73
C PRO A 49 7.30 -0.96 4.59
N GLN A 50 7.70 -1.30 3.36
CA GLN A 50 8.94 -2.03 3.10
C GLN A 50 10.08 -1.05 2.76
N PRO A 51 11.33 -1.32 3.17
CA PRO A 51 12.47 -0.52 2.76
C PRO A 51 12.73 -0.67 1.27
N ARG A 52 12.81 0.45 0.54
CA ARG A 52 13.08 0.47 -0.91
C ARG A 52 14.19 1.46 -1.24
N VAL A 53 15.10 1.01 -2.09
CA VAL A 53 16.10 1.88 -2.72
C VAL A 53 15.38 2.73 -3.78
N GLN A 54 15.49 4.05 -3.66
CA GLN A 54 14.91 5.01 -4.60
C GLN A 54 15.98 5.93 -5.15
N CYS A 55 15.98 6.09 -6.47
CA CYS A 55 16.89 6.98 -7.17
C CYS A 55 16.52 8.44 -6.89
N LEU A 56 17.49 9.27 -6.54
CA LEU A 56 17.24 10.70 -6.31
C LEU A 56 16.75 11.40 -7.58
N LYS A 57 17.12 10.91 -8.77
CA LYS A 57 16.64 11.46 -10.03
C LYS A 57 15.14 11.24 -10.25
N GLU A 58 14.57 10.20 -9.68
CA GLU A 58 13.12 9.93 -9.71
C GLU A 58 12.38 10.76 -8.66
N LEU A 59 12.98 10.89 -7.47
CA LEU A 59 12.42 11.67 -6.35
C LEU A 59 12.50 13.19 -6.58
N GLN A 60 13.53 13.65 -7.29
CA GLN A 60 13.85 15.05 -7.54
C GLN A 60 14.20 15.24 -9.03
N PRO A 61 13.24 15.06 -9.95
CA PRO A 61 13.51 15.03 -11.40
C PRO A 61 14.13 16.32 -11.94
N ASN A 62 13.81 17.45 -11.32
CA ASN A 62 14.30 18.78 -11.70
C ASN A 62 15.68 19.11 -11.11
N ASP A 63 16.19 18.31 -10.16
CA ASP A 63 17.53 18.50 -9.63
C ASP A 63 18.57 17.90 -10.60
N THR A 64 19.57 18.70 -10.96
CA THR A 64 20.65 18.35 -11.88
C THR A 64 21.97 18.07 -11.17
N ARG A 65 22.03 18.31 -9.85
CA ARG A 65 23.22 18.07 -9.04
C ARG A 65 23.57 16.57 -9.00
N LYS A 66 24.86 16.29 -8.84
CA LYS A 66 25.38 14.92 -8.73
C LYS A 66 25.48 14.54 -7.26
N PHE A 67 24.55 13.71 -6.79
CA PHE A 67 24.54 13.26 -5.39
C PHE A 67 25.37 12.00 -5.18
N VAL A 68 26.00 11.93 -4.01
CA VAL A 68 26.73 10.75 -3.51
C VAL A 68 26.18 10.40 -2.12
N PRO A 69 25.52 9.24 -1.96
CA PRO A 69 25.06 8.33 -3.01
C PRO A 69 24.00 8.97 -3.93
N HIS A 70 23.76 8.39 -5.11
CA HIS A 70 22.72 8.85 -6.07
C HIS A 70 21.32 8.28 -5.78
N CYS A 71 21.18 7.55 -4.69
CA CYS A 71 19.97 6.89 -4.24
C CYS A 71 19.88 6.95 -2.70
N THR A 72 18.69 6.65 -2.18
CA THR A 72 18.43 6.56 -0.74
C THR A 72 17.52 5.38 -0.43
N ILE A 73 17.42 4.99 0.83
CA ILE A 73 16.46 4.00 1.31
C ILE A 73 15.34 4.74 2.02
N LEU A 74 14.10 4.54 1.58
CA LEU A 74 12.91 4.99 2.30
C LEU A 74 11.95 3.81 2.46
N HIS A 75 11.16 3.87 3.52
CA HIS A 75 10.04 2.98 3.73
C HIS A 75 8.88 3.40 2.82
N ARG A 76 8.42 2.47 1.98
CA ARG A 76 7.39 2.72 0.98
C ARG A 76 6.31 1.64 1.00
N CYS A 77 5.08 2.11 0.84
CA CYS A 77 3.93 1.30 0.48
C CYS A 77 3.80 1.31 -1.05
N ALA A 78 3.46 0.17 -1.61
CA ALA A 78 3.24 -0.05 -3.02
C ALA A 78 2.36 -1.31 -3.18
N PRO A 79 1.79 -1.60 -4.37
CA PRO A 79 0.87 -2.72 -4.55
C PRO A 79 1.39 -4.09 -4.10
N ASP A 80 2.71 -4.31 -4.12
CA ASP A 80 3.43 -5.51 -3.69
C ASP A 80 3.88 -5.49 -2.22
N THR A 81 3.53 -4.44 -1.45
CA THR A 81 3.90 -4.31 -0.02
C THR A 81 3.12 -5.26 0.87
N GLY A 82 1.89 -5.60 0.49
CA GLY A 82 1.06 -6.53 1.22
C GLY A 82 -0.21 -6.92 0.48
N CYS A 83 -0.83 -8.01 0.93
CA CYS A 83 -2.06 -8.59 0.43
C CYS A 83 -3.29 -7.88 1.00
N CYS A 84 -4.30 -7.72 0.15
CA CYS A 84 -5.60 -7.13 0.49
C CYS A 84 -6.71 -8.16 0.32
N ALA A 85 -7.85 -7.94 0.99
CA ALA A 85 -8.96 -8.90 1.04
C ALA A 85 -9.62 -9.14 -0.32
N ALA A 86 -9.59 -8.14 -1.21
CA ALA A 86 -10.22 -8.17 -2.51
C ALA A 86 -9.22 -7.84 -3.63
N GLU A 87 -9.43 -8.40 -4.83
CA GLU A 87 -8.53 -8.21 -5.97
C GLU A 87 -8.58 -6.77 -6.50
N GLU A 88 -9.69 -6.07 -6.32
CA GLU A 88 -9.92 -4.66 -6.68
C GLU A 88 -9.18 -3.69 -5.75
N GLN A 89 -8.56 -4.20 -4.69
CA GLN A 89 -7.76 -3.43 -3.76
C GLN A 89 -6.26 -3.62 -4.02
N HIS A 90 -5.48 -2.65 -3.59
CA HIS A 90 -4.03 -2.75 -3.50
C HIS A 90 -3.51 -1.96 -2.31
N CYS A 91 -2.29 -2.28 -1.91
CA CYS A 91 -1.65 -1.63 -0.79
C CYS A 91 -1.17 -0.22 -1.19
N GLN A 92 -1.60 0.78 -0.42
CA GLN A 92 -1.23 2.18 -0.58
C GLN A 92 -0.77 2.78 0.75
N VAL A 93 -0.21 3.98 0.70
CA VAL A 93 0.18 4.73 1.89
C VAL A 93 -1.04 5.21 2.66
N LYS A 94 -0.98 5.09 3.99
CA LYS A 94 -1.97 5.64 4.92
C LYS A 94 -1.43 6.87 5.63
N THR A 95 -0.20 6.77 6.15
CA THR A 95 0.49 7.86 6.85
C THR A 95 1.94 8.00 6.40
N VAL A 96 2.43 9.23 6.44
CA VAL A 96 3.81 9.60 6.09
C VAL A 96 4.45 10.42 7.20
N GLN A 97 5.78 10.43 7.22
CA GLN A 97 6.60 11.30 8.05
C GLN A 97 7.72 11.90 7.19
N ALA A 98 7.91 13.20 7.28
CA ALA A 98 9.06 13.86 6.67
C ALA A 98 10.36 13.44 7.39
N VAL A 99 11.34 12.95 6.63
CA VAL A 99 12.67 12.59 7.12
C VAL A 99 13.73 13.43 6.44
N GLN A 100 14.71 13.89 7.23
CA GLN A 100 15.85 14.66 6.76
C GLN A 100 17.03 13.72 6.57
N LEU A 101 17.57 13.66 5.36
CA LEU A 101 18.67 12.76 5.01
C LEU A 101 19.84 13.58 4.43
N PRO A 102 21.07 13.42 4.96
CA PRO A 102 22.24 14.11 4.46
C PRO A 102 22.81 13.44 3.20
N PHE A 103 23.27 14.25 2.25
CA PHE A 103 23.95 13.82 1.02
C PHE A 103 25.18 14.69 0.78
N LEU A 104 26.07 14.20 -0.08
CA LEU A 104 27.12 15.01 -0.67
C LEU A 104 26.75 15.36 -2.11
N VAL A 105 26.87 16.63 -2.48
CA VAL A 105 26.85 17.07 -3.88
C VAL A 105 28.27 17.12 -4.40
N LEU A 106 28.53 16.40 -5.48
CA LEU A 106 29.78 16.42 -6.20
C LEU A 106 29.75 17.53 -7.26
N HIS A 107 30.66 18.49 -7.10
CA HIS A 107 30.93 19.50 -8.11
C HIS A 107 32.20 19.10 -8.85
N LEU A 108 32.03 18.75 -10.13
CA LEU A 108 33.13 18.43 -11.03
C LEU A 108 33.68 19.73 -11.61
N ASP A 109 34.99 19.91 -11.52
CA ASP A 109 35.67 21.02 -12.19
C ASP A 109 36.00 20.62 -13.63
N THR A 110 35.41 21.33 -14.61
CA THR A 110 35.63 21.06 -16.04
C THR A 110 36.90 21.73 -16.59
N GLY A 111 37.60 22.52 -15.78
CA GLY A 111 38.82 23.26 -16.12
C GLY A 111 40.12 22.65 -15.59
N GLY A 112 40.07 21.45 -14.99
CA GLY A 112 41.25 20.73 -14.46
C GLY A 112 41.56 20.99 -12.99
N GLY A 113 40.70 21.72 -12.26
CA GLY A 113 40.78 21.87 -10.81
C GLY A 113 40.36 20.60 -10.03
N PRO A 114 40.56 20.57 -8.71
CA PRO A 114 40.11 19.46 -7.88
C PRO A 114 38.57 19.45 -7.77
N SER A 115 37.97 18.26 -7.87
CA SER A 115 36.54 18.08 -7.55
C SER A 115 36.27 18.36 -6.08
N ARG A 116 35.10 18.93 -5.77
CA ARG A 116 34.70 19.26 -4.39
C ARG A 116 33.39 18.59 -4.01
N TYR A 117 33.27 18.26 -2.72
CA TYR A 117 32.04 17.76 -2.11
C TYR A 117 31.41 18.83 -1.23
N GLU A 118 30.09 18.98 -1.33
CA GLU A 118 29.29 19.88 -0.51
C GLU A 118 28.21 19.08 0.24
N PRO A 119 28.20 19.10 1.59
CA PRO A 119 27.12 18.50 2.36
C PRO A 119 25.80 19.25 2.18
N VAL A 120 24.73 18.53 1.89
CA VAL A 120 23.37 19.07 1.81
C VAL A 120 22.40 18.16 2.54
N THR A 121 21.31 18.72 3.06
CA THR A 121 20.22 17.94 3.65
C THR A 121 19.02 18.00 2.72
N LEU A 122 18.47 16.83 2.39
CA LEU A 122 17.25 16.69 1.61
C LEU A 122 16.12 16.18 2.51
N VAL A 123 14.89 16.56 2.19
CA VAL A 123 13.68 16.11 2.91
C VAL A 123 12.89 15.17 2.02
N PHE A 124 12.48 14.03 2.55
CA PHE A 124 11.64 13.06 1.84
C PHE A 124 10.47 12.60 2.71
N ASP A 125 9.39 12.17 2.06
CA ASP A 125 8.32 11.47 2.73
C ASP A 125 8.69 10.00 2.93
N ASN A 126 8.71 9.57 4.18
CA ASN A 126 8.86 8.19 4.58
C ASN A 126 7.50 7.64 5.01
N HIS A 127 7.03 6.56 4.40
CA HIS A 127 5.73 6.00 4.76
C HIS A 127 5.85 5.35 6.14
N THR A 128 4.84 5.52 6.98
CA THR A 128 4.83 4.98 8.36
C THR A 128 3.75 3.93 8.58
N GLU A 129 2.68 3.95 7.77
CA GLU A 129 1.63 2.94 7.77
C GLU A 129 1.07 2.77 6.35
N CYS A 130 0.68 1.55 6.00
CA CYS A 130 -0.02 1.24 4.75
C CYS A 130 -1.45 0.77 5.00
N GLU A 131 -2.30 0.84 3.98
CA GLU A 131 -3.65 0.28 4.01
C GLU A 131 -4.13 -0.15 2.62
N CYS A 132 -5.16 -0.99 2.60
CA CYS A 132 -5.81 -1.42 1.37
C CYS A 132 -6.76 -0.33 0.86
N ARG A 133 -6.51 0.14 -0.36
CA ARG A 133 -7.34 1.11 -1.10
C ARG A 133 -7.81 0.51 -2.42
N LEU A 134 -8.87 1.05 -3.00
CA LEU A 134 -9.35 0.60 -4.31
C LEU A 134 -8.35 0.99 -5.41
N ARG A 135 -8.20 0.15 -6.44
CA ARG A 135 -7.28 0.38 -7.57
C ARG A 135 -7.57 1.62 -8.41
N ASN A 136 -8.79 2.14 -8.35
CA ASN A 136 -9.17 3.37 -9.01
C ASN A 136 -8.76 4.63 -8.22
N GLU A 137 -8.30 4.47 -6.97
CA GLU A 137 -7.73 5.57 -6.21
C GLU A 137 -6.25 5.73 -6.61
N PRO A 138 -5.82 6.94 -6.98
CA PRO A 138 -4.43 7.17 -7.37
C PRO A 138 -3.49 6.85 -6.20
N ILE A 139 -2.37 6.19 -6.51
CA ILE A 139 -1.29 5.95 -5.54
C ILE A 139 -0.75 7.31 -5.09
N ARG A 140 -0.86 7.58 -3.79
CA ARG A 140 -0.29 8.77 -3.15
C ARG A 140 1.17 8.55 -2.76
#